data_AF-A0A3B9TT53-F1
#
_entry.id   AF-A0A3B9TT53-F1
#
_cell.length_a   1.000
_cell.length_b   1.000
_cell.length_c   1.000
_cell.angle_alpha   90.00
_cell.angle_beta   90.00
_cell.angle_gamma   90.00
#
_symmetry.space_group_name_H-M   'P 1'
#
loop_
_entity.id
_entity.type
_entity.pdbx_description
1 polymer ?
#
loop_
_entity_poly.entity_id
_entity_poly.type
_entity_poly.pdbx_seq_one_letter_code
_entity_poly.pdbx_strand_id
1 'polypeptide(L)' 'EGLLAACVQHEIDHLDGVLFIDHLSRLKRDMIVRKALKELRQSAASSGRG' A
#
# COMPACT_ATOMS: atom_id res chain seq x y z
N GLU A 1 -24.70 0.22 -2.21
CA GLU A 1 -24.37 1.49 -2.91
C GLU A 1 -23.10 2.19 -2.40
N GLY A 2 -21.99 1.48 -2.16
CA GLY A 2 -20.75 2.12 -1.68
C GLY A 2 -19.48 1.41 -2.12
N LEU A 3 -19.55 0.08 -2.28
CA LEU A 3 -18.42 -0.72 -2.75
C LEU A 3 -18.07 -0.42 -4.21
N LEU A 4 -19.06 -0.36 -5.11
CA LEU A 4 -18.80 -0.03 -6.53
C LEU A 4 -18.21 1.37 -6.67
N ALA A 5 -18.75 2.35 -5.94
CA ALA A 5 -18.22 3.71 -5.92
C ALA A 5 -16.76 3.74 -5.41
N ALA A 6 -16.45 2.98 -4.34
CA ALA A 6 -15.09 2.86 -3.84
C ALA A 6 -14.14 2.19 -4.84
N CYS A 7 -14.60 1.16 -5.57
CA CYS A 7 -13.82 0.53 -6.64
C CYS A 7 -13.54 1.51 -7.77
N VAL A 8 -14.55 2.23 -8.27
CA VAL A 8 -14.36 3.21 -9.34
C VAL A 8 -13.40 4.32 -8.91
N GLN A 9 -13.53 4.85 -7.69
CA GLN A 9 -12.61 5.86 -7.18
C GLN A 9 -11.18 5.33 -7.04
N HIS A 10 -11.02 4.08 -6.60
CA HIS A 10 -9.72 3.43 -6.50
C HIS A 10 -9.00 3.33 -7.86
N GLU A 11 -9.73 2.97 -8.91
CA GLU A 11 -9.17 2.91 -10.26
C GLU A 11 -8.83 4.31 -10.80
N ILE A 12 -9.67 5.32 -10.53
CA ILE A 12 -9.38 6.71 -10.91
C ILE A 12 -8.09 7.20 -10.21
N ASP A 13 -7.98 7.00 -8.89
CA ASP A 13 -6.80 7.38 -8.13
C ASP A 13 -5.54 6.72 -8.73
N HIS A 14 -5.63 5.45 -9.12
CA HIS A 14 -4.53 4.75 -9.78
C HIS A 14 -4.11 5.37 -11.13
N LEU A 15 -5.06 5.85 -11.93
CA LEU A 15 -4.77 6.54 -13.19
C LEU A 15 -4.08 7.90 -12.96
N ASP A 16 -4.40 8.57 -11.85
CA ASP A 16 -3.78 9.83 -11.44
C ASP A 16 -2.46 9.64 -10.66
N GLY A 17 -2.02 8.39 -10.46
CA GLY A 17 -0.81 8.07 -9.71
C GLY A 17 -0.96 8.25 -8.19
N VAL A 18 -2.19 8.33 -7.69
CA VAL A 18 -2.55 8.43 -6.28
C VAL A 18 -2.83 7.02 -5.75
N LEU A 19 -2.25 6.68 -4.60
CA LEU A 19 -2.52 5.43 -3.91
C LEU A 19 -3.42 5.68 -2.69
N PHE A 20 -4.08 4.64 -2.18
CA PHE A 20 -4.90 4.81 -0.96
C PHE A 20 -4.10 5.33 0.25
N ILE A 21 -2.79 5.03 0.30
CA ILE A 21 -1.90 5.54 1.34
C ILE A 21 -1.72 7.06 1.25
N ASP A 22 -2.03 7.66 0.09
CA ASP A 22 -1.92 9.09 -0.12
C ASP A 22 -2.91 9.90 0.72
N HIS A 23 -4.09 9.31 0.91
CA HIS A 23 -5.19 9.86 1.70
C HIS A 23 -4.99 9.72 3.22
N LEU A 24 -3.95 9.01 3.66
CA LEU A 24 -3.66 8.83 5.07
C LEU A 24 -2.81 9.96 5.63
N SER A 25 -3.02 10.27 6.93
CA SER A 25 -2.12 11.14 7.68
C SER A 25 -0.67 10.66 7.58
N ARG A 26 0.28 11.60 7.53
CA ARG A 26 1.72 11.31 7.40
C ARG A 26 2.23 10.25 8.39
N LEU A 27 1.80 10.30 9.65
CA LEU A 27 2.21 9.32 10.66
C LEU A 27 1.78 7.89 10.31
N LYS A 28 0.52 7.70 9.89
CA LYS A 28 0.00 6.37 9.49
C LYS A 28 0.71 5.84 8.24
N ARG A 29 0.92 6.69 7.25
CA ARG A 29 1.66 6.33 6.03
C ARG A 29 3.07 5.84 6.37
N ASP A 30 3.80 6.59 7.18
CA ASP A 30 5.15 6.23 7.61
C ASP A 30 5.20 4.88 8.36
N MET A 31 4.19 4.58 9.18
CA MET A 31 4.08 3.30 9.88
C MET A 31 3.88 2.14 8.90
N ILE A 32 2.98 2.30 7.92
CA ILE A 32 2.68 1.28 6.91
C ILE A 32 3.92 1.03 6.04
N VAL A 33 4.57 2.08 5.55
CA VAL A 33 5.77 1.96 4.72
C VAL A 33 6.90 1.24 5.47
N ARG A 34 7.16 1.61 6.73
CA ARG A 34 8.16 0.93 7.57
C ARG A 34 7.85 -0.56 7.75
N LYS A 35 6.58 -0.90 7.99
CA LYS A 35 6.15 -2.29 8.13
C LYS A 35 6.34 -3.07 6.84
N ALA A 36 5.88 -2.54 5.71
CA ALA A 36 6.03 -3.16 4.40
C ALA A 36 7.50 -3.39 4.03
N LEU A 37 8.37 -2.38 4.26
CA LEU A 37 9.81 -2.53 4.02
C LEU A 37 10.48 -3.58 4.93
N LYS A 38 9.96 -3.77 6.15
CA LYS A 38 10.45 -4.83 7.04
C LYS A 38 10.02 -6.21 6.52
N GLU A 39 8.77 -6.36 6.11
CA GLU A 39 8.23 -7.60 5.56
C GLU A 39 8.96 -7.99 4.27
N LEU A 40 9.19 -7.04 3.35
CA LEU A 40 9.95 -7.27 2.12
C LEU A 40 11.36 -7.79 2.39
N ARG A 41 12.06 -7.21 3.38
CA ARG A 41 13.40 -7.69 3.79
C ARG A 41 13.38 -9.09 4.39
N GLN A 42 12.36 -9.39 5.20
CA GLN A 42 12.21 -10.71 5.84
C GLN A 42 11.88 -11.78 4.80
N SER A 43 10.98 -11.48 3.86
CA SER A 43 10.64 -12.37 2.74
C SER A 43 11.86 -12.63 1.84
N ALA A 44 12.65 -11.61 1.53
CA ALA A 44 13.88 -11.78 0.75
C ALA A 44 14.94 -12.64 1.47
N ALA A 45 15.05 -12.53 2.80
CA ALA A 45 15.99 -13.32 3.60
C ALA A 45 15.56 -14.79 3.77
N SER A 46 14.27 -15.12 3.63
CA SER A 46 13.78 -16.50 3.66
C SER A 46 13.98 -17.24 2.33
N SER A 47 14.04 -16.53 1.19
CA SER A 47 14.13 -17.13 -0.15
C SER A 47 15.53 -17.54 -0.59
N GLY A 48 16.58 -17.18 0.17
CA GLY A 48 17.99 -17.48 -0.13
C GLY A 48 18.57 -18.72 0.57
N ARG A 49 17.74 -19.56 1.19
CA ARG A 49 18.13 -20.87 1.74
C ARG A 49 17.54 -21.98 0.86
N GLY A 50 18.14 -22.17 -0.30
CA GLY A 50 17.92 -23.28 -1.22
C GLY A 50 19.25 -23.65 -1.85
#